data_AF-A0A925MNV4-F1
#
_entry.id   AF-A0A925MNV4-F1
#
_cell.length_a   1.000
_cell.length_b   1.000
_cell.length_c   1.000
_cell.angle_alpha   90.00
_cell.angle_beta   90.00
_cell.angle_gamma   90.00
#
_symmetry.space_group_name_H-M   'P 1'
#
loop_
_entity.id
_entity.type
_entity.pdbx_description
1 polymer ?
#
loop_
_entity_poly.entity_id
_entity_poly.type
_entity_poly.pdbx_seq_one_letter_code
_entity_poly.pdbx_strand_id
1 'polypeptide(L)' 'HARNLLRRRLRSYLQAHAPGFTEQKRYLVTIARADAINASNAELEADWLHQARRLGLFK' A
#
# COMPACT_ATOMS: atom_id res chain seq x y z
N HIS A 1 15.28 7.65 -8.78
CA HIS A 1 14.35 6.62 -9.30
C HIS A 1 13.48 5.93 -8.25
N ALA A 2 14.00 5.59 -7.07
CA ALA A 2 13.28 4.81 -6.05
C ALA A 2 11.90 5.33 -5.63
N ARG A 3 11.73 6.65 -5.43
CA ARG A 3 10.43 7.24 -5.06
C ARG A 3 9.33 6.96 -6.08
N ASN A 4 9.65 7.03 -7.37
CA ASN A 4 8.67 6.78 -8.43
C ASN A 4 8.32 5.28 -8.52
N LEU A 5 9.29 4.42 -8.26
CA LEU A 5 9.07 2.97 -8.17
C LEU A 5 8.07 2.65 -7.04
N LEU A 6 8.29 3.20 -5.84
CA LEU A 6 7.40 2.99 -4.69
C LEU A 6 5.99 3.52 -4.95
N ARG A 7 5.84 4.71 -5.53
CA ARG A 7 4.52 5.25 -5.90
C ARG A 7 3.80 4.37 -6.92
N ARG A 8 4.52 3.85 -7.92
CA ARG A 8 3.94 2.94 -8.93
C ARG A 8 3.47 1.63 -8.30
N ARG A 9 4.28 1.04 -7.43
CA ARG A 9 3.91 -0.16 -6.67
C ARG A 9 2.68 0.07 -5.80
N LEU A 10 2.67 1.15 -5.02
CA LEU A 10 1.53 1.54 -4.19
C LEU A 10 0.25 1.69 -5.02
N ARG A 11 0.32 2.36 -6.18
CA ARG A 11 -0.83 2.50 -7.08
C ARG A 11 -1.33 1.14 -7.57
N SER A 12 -0.43 0.21 -7.88
CA SER A 12 -0.78 -1.16 -8.26
C SER A 12 -1.52 -1.89 -7.14
N TYR A 13 -1.04 -1.77 -5.90
CA TYR A 13 -1.69 -2.40 -4.74
C TYR A 13 -3.09 -1.82 -4.52
N LEU A 14 -3.23 -0.50 -4.60
CA LEU A 14 -4.53 0.15 -4.51
C LEU A 14 -5.49 -0.34 -5.60
N GLN A 15 -5.04 -0.44 -6.84
CA GLN A 15 -5.89 -0.94 -7.93
C GLN A 15 -6.32 -2.40 -7.72
N ALA A 16 -5.41 -3.24 -7.21
CA ALA A 16 -5.70 -4.65 -6.96
C ALA A 16 -6.68 -4.86 -5.79
N HIS A 17 -6.53 -4.09 -4.71
CA HIS A 17 -7.20 -4.35 -3.43
C HIS A 17 -8.33 -3.38 -3.07
N ALA A 18 -8.39 -2.19 -3.69
CA ALA A 18 -9.46 -1.21 -3.43
C ALA A 18 -10.89 -1.72 -3.68
N PRO A 19 -11.15 -2.64 -4.64
CA PRO A 19 -12.48 -3.24 -4.77
C PRO A 19 -12.97 -3.96 -3.49
N GLY A 20 -12.05 -4.39 -2.62
CA GLY A 20 -12.35 -5.01 -1.33
C GLY A 20 -12.48 -4.03 -0.16
N PHE A 21 -12.34 -2.72 -0.39
CA PHE A 21 -12.44 -1.73 0.68
C PHE A 21 -13.89 -1.55 1.15
N THR A 22 -14.06 -1.46 2.47
CA THR A 22 -15.37 -1.25 3.10
C THR A 22 -15.95 0.13 2.82
N GLU A 23 -15.07 1.13 2.66
CA GLU A 23 -15.45 2.51 2.39
C GLU A 23 -14.50 3.17 1.38
N GLN A 24 -15.06 3.63 0.26
CA GLN A 24 -14.29 4.20 -0.85
C GLN A 24 -14.01 5.71 -0.69
N LYS A 25 -14.60 6.37 0.31
CA LYS A 25 -14.48 7.83 0.52
C LYS A 25 -13.46 8.19 1.61
N ARG A 26 -12.36 7.46 1.69
CA ARG A 26 -11.28 7.72 2.65
C ARG A 26 -10.07 8.32 1.96
N TYR A 27 -9.48 9.34 2.58
CA TYR A 27 -8.15 9.81 2.20
C TYR A 27 -7.11 8.87 2.79
N LEU A 28 -6.36 8.18 1.94
CA LEU A 28 -5.24 7.34 2.36
C LEU A 28 -3.92 8.05 2.07
N VAL A 29 -3.11 8.21 3.12
CA VAL A 29 -1.75 8.74 3.02
C VAL A 29 -0.78 7.62 3.40
N THR A 30 0.17 7.31 2.52
CA THR A 30 1.21 6.32 2.77
C THR A 30 2.58 7.01 2.82
N ILE A 31 3.32 6.77 3.90
CA ILE A 31 4.66 7.33 4.10
C ILE A 31 5.67 6.19 4.01
N ALA A 32 6.43 6.13 2.92
CA ALA A 32 7.51 5.16 2.76
C ALA A 32 8.68 5.49 3.70
N ARG A 33 9.13 4.51 4.49
CA ARG A 33 10.33 4.61 5.33
C ARG A 33 11.60 4.37 4.48
N ALA A 34 12.75 4.79 5.01
CA ALA A 34 14.04 4.72 4.28
C ALA A 34 14.34 3.32 3.73
N ASP A 35 14.05 2.27 4.52
CA ASP A 35 14.35 0.88 4.16
C ASP A 35 13.38 0.26 3.15
N ALA A 36 12.27 0.94 2.81
CA ALA A 36 11.29 0.43 1.85
C ALA A 36 11.89 0.21 0.44
N ILE A 37 13.03 0.83 0.14
CA ILE A 37 13.75 0.63 -1.12
C ILE A 37 14.42 -0.75 -1.22
N ASN A 38 14.79 -1.35 -0.07
CA ASN A 38 15.51 -2.62 -0.01
C ASN A 38 14.56 -3.82 -0.02
N ALA A 39 13.28 -3.60 0.28
CA ALA A 39 12.27 -4.64 0.28
C ALA A 39 11.85 -5.05 -1.14
N SER A 40 11.63 -6.34 -1.32
CA SER A 40 11.03 -6.90 -2.52
C SER A 40 9.59 -6.41 -2.70
N ASN A 41 9.05 -6.59 -3.92
CA ASN A 41 7.67 -6.21 -4.18
C ASN A 41 6.66 -6.98 -3.31
N ALA A 42 6.92 -8.26 -3.04
CA ALA A 42 6.06 -9.12 -2.24
C ALA A 42 6.09 -8.70 -0.75
N GLU A 43 7.26 -8.37 -0.22
CA GLU A 43 7.39 -7.87 1.16
C GLU A 43 6.68 -6.54 1.35
N LEU A 44 6.84 -5.61 0.39
CA LEU A 44 6.14 -4.32 0.42
C LEU A 44 4.62 -4.47 0.34
N GLU A 45 4.14 -5.39 -0.50
CA GLU A 45 2.70 -5.65 -0.63
C GLU A 45 2.14 -6.28 0.65
N ALA A 46 2.85 -7.25 1.22
CA ALA A 46 2.44 -7.91 2.47
C ALA A 46 2.40 -6.92 3.65
N ASP A 47 3.44 -6.07 3.79
CA ASP A 47 3.48 -5.02 4.81
C ASP A 47 2.35 -4.00 4.63
N TRP A 48 2.13 -3.54 3.38
CA TRP A 48 1.03 -2.63 3.08
C TRP A 48 -0.34 -3.24 3.40
N LEU A 49 -0.58 -4.51 3.04
CA LEU A 49 -1.81 -5.22 3.36
C LEU A 49 -2.02 -5.37 4.87
N HIS A 50 -0.95 -5.67 5.61
CA HIS A 50 -1.00 -5.74 7.07
C HIS A 50 -1.43 -4.40 7.68
N GLN A 51 -0.84 -3.29 7.22
CA GLN A 51 -1.21 -1.94 7.65
C GLN A 51 -2.64 -1.58 7.26
N ALA A 52 -3.06 -1.88 6.04
CA ALA A 52 -4.40 -1.61 5.53
C ALA A 52 -5.50 -2.35 6.33
N ARG A 53 -5.24 -3.61 6.74
CA ARG A 53 -6.14 -4.35 7.65
C ARG A 53 -6.21 -3.69 9.03
N ARG A 54 -5.07 -3.27 9.58
CA ARG A 54 -5.03 -2.55 10.88
C ARG A 54 -5.75 -1.21 10.84
N LEU A 55 -5.78 -0.55 9.69
CA LEU A 55 -6.55 0.69 9.45
C LEU A 55 -8.05 0.44 9.22
N GLY A 56 -8.49 -0.82 9.21
CA GLY A 56 -9.90 -1.18 8.96
C GLY A 56 -10.35 -0.82 7.54
N LEU A 57 -9.44 -0.87 6.56
CA LEU A 57 -9.80 -0.68 5.15
C LEU A 57 -10.54 -1.91 4.60
N PHE A 58 -10.21 -3.09 5.12
CA PHE A 58 -10.89 -4.34 4.80
C PHE A 58 -11.88 -4.72 5.93
N LYS A 59 -12.88 -5.53 5.56
CA LYS A 59 -13.89 -6.07 6.48
C LYS A 59 -13.31 -7.24 7.29
#